data_AF-A0A7I9ZUL9-F1
#
_entry.id   AF-A0A7I9ZUL9-F1
#
_cell.length_a   1.000
_cell.length_b   1.000
_cell.length_c   1.000
_cell.angle_alpha   90.00
_cell.angle_beta   90.00
_cell.angle_gamma   90.00
#
_symmetry.space_group_name_H-M   'P 1'
#
loop_
_entity.id
_entity.type
_entity.pdbx_description
1 polymer ?
#
loop_
_entity_poly.entity_id
_entity_poly.type
_entity_poly.pdbx_seq_one_letter_code
_entity_poly.pdbx_strand_id
1 'polypeptide(L)'
;MTPRSRPFARLPIALFLAILLVLTGCSTSEDRLNSTVRSFADALSRGDAAAAAALTTDESAATDTLGALFTSLGTDVDVAVGEIGEEDGAASFTLDATWKFGPEGRTEWSYSTGGDATADGDNWTIQWNAATVAPGLDEGPLSYSTLIPQPAARVLDRTGAELLTQHVVTLVDAAPGADLNAIAALFNPIAPAITPQSLAADLEAAAGKPVTVITLREDDLAPIEAQLSALPNVTLRPQTRLLTTDRALASPTLSGLSELWQQRTDAAAGWAVTAQTAAGPERVGGRDAAPVGDIAATLDIGRQRAAEDALAPLPTPAAIVAIQPSTGNLLAVAQNAPADAQGPIALTGLYPPGSTFKTVTVSAALQAGQVSPDSVVACPGTENIEGRQIPNDDNFDLGEVPLHTAFARSCNTTMGRLAVNLPPDALTEAAAQLGLGIDYVAPGMTTVTGSVPVADTPALRVEAGIGQGRVTASPFGMALVAAALAHGSPPAPAIVEGEPAVADRTPEPLPSAVDEQVQAMMRETVTGGTATQLQDIPGLLGKTGTAEYLAVDTAEQRAHGWFVGIDGDLALAVFVSDAGSSAPAVDAAGRFLRATP
;
A
#
# COMPACT_ATOMS: atom_id res chain seq x y z
N MET A 1 -67.35 -5.55 -6.09
CA MET A 1 -68.75 -6.00 -5.89
C MET A 1 -68.73 -7.30 -5.09
N THR A 2 -69.53 -7.42 -4.04
CA THR A 2 -70.06 -8.72 -3.58
C THR A 2 -71.24 -9.09 -4.51
N PRO A 3 -71.59 -10.38 -4.75
CA PRO A 3 -72.37 -11.13 -3.74
C PRO A 3 -72.33 -12.69 -3.77
N ARG A 4 -72.39 -13.28 -2.56
CA ARG A 4 -73.28 -14.42 -2.15
C ARG A 4 -73.13 -15.83 -2.77
N SER A 5 -73.58 -16.93 -2.13
CA SER A 5 -73.78 -17.26 -0.69
C SER A 5 -74.36 -18.68 -0.45
N ARG A 6 -74.11 -19.23 0.77
CA ARG A 6 -75.00 -20.12 1.57
C ARG A 6 -75.18 -21.59 1.11
N PRO A 7 -75.71 -22.49 1.97
CA PRO A 7 -76.10 -22.35 3.40
C PRO A 7 -75.10 -23.11 4.33
N PHE A 8 -75.30 -23.60 5.58
CA PHE A 8 -76.30 -23.56 6.68
C PHE A 8 -75.52 -23.97 8.01
N ALA A 9 -76.01 -24.01 9.26
CA ALA A 9 -77.25 -23.62 9.94
C ALA A 9 -77.04 -23.41 11.48
N ARG A 10 -77.82 -22.49 12.06
CA ARG A 10 -78.43 -22.45 13.43
C ARG A 10 -77.62 -22.75 14.72
N LEU A 11 -77.46 -21.67 15.49
CA LEU A 11 -77.55 -21.46 16.97
C LEU A 11 -78.07 -22.63 17.87
N PRO A 12 -77.66 -22.69 19.17
CA PRO A 12 -78.01 -21.64 20.16
C PRO A 12 -76.84 -21.00 20.94
N ILE A 13 -77.17 -19.94 21.68
CA ILE A 13 -76.27 -19.19 22.57
C ILE A 13 -76.21 -19.88 23.95
N ALA A 14 -75.00 -19.96 24.53
CA ALA A 14 -74.80 -20.28 25.94
C ALA A 14 -73.93 -19.19 26.59
N LEU A 15 -74.40 -18.66 27.73
CA LEU A 15 -73.66 -17.68 28.54
C LEU A 15 -72.81 -18.44 29.56
N PHE A 16 -71.48 -18.21 29.58
CA PHE A 16 -70.59 -18.77 30.60
C PHE A 16 -69.64 -17.71 31.15
N LEU A 17 -69.39 -17.76 32.46
CA LEU A 17 -68.46 -16.87 33.15
C LEU A 17 -67.02 -17.16 32.75
N ALA A 18 -66.24 -16.11 32.50
CA ALA A 18 -64.79 -16.20 32.48
C ALA A 18 -64.27 -16.30 33.93
N ILE A 19 -63.80 -17.49 34.33
CA ILE A 19 -63.02 -17.66 35.55
C ILE A 19 -61.54 -17.51 35.16
N LEU A 20 -60.86 -16.49 35.71
CA LEU A 20 -59.40 -16.46 35.68
C LEU A 20 -58.88 -17.55 36.63
N LEU A 21 -58.37 -18.64 36.08
CA LEU A 21 -57.44 -19.49 36.82
C LEU A 21 -56.06 -18.83 36.79
N VAL A 22 -55.66 -18.23 37.91
CA VAL A 22 -54.24 -17.95 38.17
C VAL A 22 -53.60 -19.28 38.55
N LEU A 23 -52.92 -19.92 37.59
CA LEU A 23 -52.09 -21.09 37.85
C LEU A 23 -50.79 -20.65 38.51
N THR A 24 -50.76 -20.66 39.84
CA THR A 24 -49.51 -20.60 40.62
C THR A 24 -48.76 -21.91 40.43
N GLY A 25 -47.84 -21.95 39.47
CA GLY A 25 -46.93 -23.08 39.31
C GLY A 25 -45.93 -23.11 40.47
N CYS A 26 -45.81 -24.26 41.15
CA CYS A 26 -44.70 -24.52 42.05
C CYS A 26 -43.51 -24.97 41.20
N SER A 27 -42.43 -24.18 41.16
CA SER A 27 -41.14 -24.64 40.63
C SER A 27 -40.49 -25.63 41.61
N THR A 28 -39.77 -26.61 41.06
CA THR A 28 -39.00 -27.60 41.83
C THR A 28 -37.65 -27.03 42.31
N SER A 29 -36.90 -27.80 43.12
CA SER A 29 -35.49 -27.49 43.43
C SER A 29 -34.68 -27.35 42.14
N GLU A 30 -34.77 -28.39 41.30
CA GLU A 30 -34.12 -28.52 40.00
C GLU A 30 -34.45 -27.34 39.05
N ASP A 31 -35.72 -26.93 38.95
CA ASP A 31 -36.12 -25.76 38.15
C ASP A 31 -35.42 -24.47 38.62
N ARG A 32 -35.28 -24.29 39.94
CA ARG A 32 -34.68 -23.09 40.54
C ARG A 32 -33.17 -23.09 40.41
N LEU A 33 -32.50 -24.23 40.60
CA LEU A 33 -31.09 -24.43 40.29
C LEU A 33 -30.79 -24.10 38.83
N ASN A 34 -31.55 -24.71 37.90
CA ASN A 34 -31.49 -24.42 36.47
C ASN A 34 -31.70 -22.92 36.16
N SER A 35 -32.60 -22.25 36.88
CA SER A 35 -32.86 -20.82 36.74
C SER A 35 -31.70 -19.96 37.25
N THR A 36 -31.10 -20.28 38.40
CA THR A 36 -29.92 -19.56 38.94
C THR A 36 -28.73 -19.67 38.01
N VAL A 37 -28.35 -20.90 37.60
CA VAL A 37 -27.16 -21.12 36.75
C VAL A 37 -27.32 -20.46 35.37
N ARG A 38 -28.52 -20.53 34.77
CA ARG A 38 -28.81 -19.80 33.52
C ARG A 38 -28.79 -18.29 33.71
N SER A 39 -29.37 -17.76 34.80
CA SER A 39 -29.34 -16.31 35.07
C SER A 39 -27.92 -15.77 35.26
N PHE A 40 -27.02 -16.58 35.80
CA PHE A 40 -25.59 -16.26 35.95
C PHE A 40 -24.88 -16.26 34.60
N ALA A 41 -25.04 -17.33 33.80
CA ALA A 41 -24.50 -17.39 32.44
C ALA A 41 -25.02 -16.23 31.57
N ASP A 42 -26.34 -16.00 31.56
CA ASP A 42 -26.99 -14.87 30.87
C ASP A 42 -26.45 -13.51 31.33
N ALA A 43 -26.04 -13.36 32.59
CA ALA A 43 -25.45 -12.12 33.10
C ALA A 43 -23.99 -11.95 32.65
N LEU A 44 -23.20 -13.02 32.65
CA LEU A 44 -21.85 -13.01 32.08
C LEU A 44 -21.88 -12.66 30.58
N SER A 45 -22.79 -13.27 29.81
CA SER A 45 -23.03 -12.98 28.38
C SER A 45 -23.53 -11.56 28.08
N ARG A 46 -23.87 -10.76 29.11
CA ARG A 46 -24.20 -9.33 28.98
C ARG A 46 -23.09 -8.40 29.45
N GLY A 47 -21.97 -8.92 29.99
CA GLY A 47 -20.97 -8.13 30.70
C GLY A 47 -21.50 -7.55 32.04
N ASP A 48 -22.58 -8.12 32.58
CA ASP A 48 -23.33 -7.58 33.72
C ASP A 48 -22.77 -8.11 35.04
N ALA A 49 -21.58 -7.59 35.40
CA ALA A 49 -20.83 -7.98 36.60
C ALA A 49 -21.68 -7.97 37.87
N ALA A 50 -22.55 -6.97 38.04
CA ALA A 50 -23.40 -6.84 39.23
C ALA A 50 -24.53 -7.89 39.26
N ALA A 51 -25.23 -8.13 38.15
CA ALA A 51 -26.27 -9.16 38.10
C ALA A 51 -25.71 -10.59 38.21
N ALA A 52 -24.49 -10.82 37.72
CA ALA A 52 -23.77 -12.07 37.93
C ALA A 52 -23.36 -12.24 39.40
N ALA A 53 -22.72 -11.23 39.99
CA ALA A 53 -22.23 -11.26 41.37
C ALA A 53 -23.35 -11.49 42.41
N ALA A 54 -24.52 -10.88 42.21
CA ALA A 54 -25.69 -11.02 43.09
C ALA A 54 -26.30 -12.44 43.15
N LEU A 55 -25.81 -13.38 42.32
CA LEU A 55 -26.19 -14.80 42.34
C LEU A 55 -25.16 -15.69 43.07
N THR A 56 -24.11 -15.09 43.64
CA THR A 56 -22.95 -15.79 44.22
C THR A 56 -22.85 -15.64 45.75
N THR A 57 -22.03 -16.47 46.41
CA THR A 57 -21.79 -16.40 47.85
C THR A 57 -20.93 -15.23 48.32
N ASP A 58 -20.26 -14.50 47.41
CA ASP A 58 -19.49 -13.28 47.72
C ASP A 58 -19.69 -12.24 46.61
N GLU A 59 -20.82 -11.53 46.69
CA GLU A 59 -21.20 -10.46 45.77
C GLU A 59 -20.12 -9.36 45.64
N SER A 60 -19.35 -9.09 46.69
CA SER A 60 -18.31 -8.05 46.66
C SER A 60 -17.10 -8.50 45.84
N ALA A 61 -16.54 -9.67 46.16
CA ALA A 61 -15.41 -10.22 45.42
C ALA A 61 -15.78 -10.51 43.95
N ALA A 62 -16.98 -11.04 43.72
CA ALA A 62 -17.49 -11.30 42.38
C ALA A 62 -17.65 -10.00 41.56
N THR A 63 -18.19 -8.93 42.15
CA THR A 63 -18.35 -7.63 41.46
C THR A 63 -16.99 -7.05 41.04
N ASP A 64 -16.01 -7.04 41.94
CA ASP A 64 -14.67 -6.48 41.67
C ASP A 64 -13.92 -7.30 40.60
N THR A 65 -13.92 -8.64 40.72
CA THR A 65 -13.25 -9.53 39.75
C THR A 65 -13.91 -9.48 38.37
N LEU A 66 -15.24 -9.55 38.29
CA LEU A 66 -15.97 -9.48 37.01
C LEU A 66 -15.86 -8.09 36.37
N GLY A 67 -15.89 -7.01 37.17
CA GLY A 67 -15.67 -5.66 36.69
C GLY A 67 -14.29 -5.48 36.07
N ALA A 68 -13.24 -6.02 36.71
CA ALA A 68 -11.88 -6.02 36.18
C ALA A 68 -11.75 -6.88 34.89
N LEU A 69 -12.35 -8.08 34.88
CA LEU A 69 -12.38 -8.97 33.73
C LEU A 69 -12.99 -8.29 32.49
N PHE A 70 -14.21 -7.75 32.61
CA PHE A 70 -14.89 -7.10 31.49
C PHE A 70 -14.24 -5.77 31.07
N THR A 71 -13.55 -5.09 31.99
CA THR A 71 -12.74 -3.90 31.67
C THR A 71 -11.48 -4.26 30.86
N SER A 72 -10.90 -5.45 31.06
CA SER A 72 -9.66 -5.87 30.38
C SER A 72 -9.89 -6.65 29.09
N LEU A 73 -10.86 -7.56 29.06
CA LEU A 73 -11.18 -8.42 27.90
C LEU A 73 -12.33 -7.88 27.03
N GLY A 74 -13.10 -6.89 27.52
CA GLY A 74 -14.33 -6.44 26.89
C GLY A 74 -15.56 -7.25 27.33
N THR A 75 -16.67 -7.12 26.59
CA THR A 75 -17.95 -7.79 26.92
C THR A 75 -18.53 -8.61 25.76
N ASP A 76 -17.74 -8.91 24.72
CA ASP A 76 -18.14 -9.79 23.62
C ASP A 76 -17.81 -11.24 23.98
N VAL A 77 -18.68 -11.83 24.80
CA VAL A 77 -18.58 -13.21 25.29
C VAL A 77 -19.97 -13.86 25.25
N ASP A 78 -20.03 -15.08 24.74
CA ASP A 78 -21.20 -15.95 24.85
C ASP A 78 -20.91 -17.03 25.88
N VAL A 79 -21.71 -17.11 26.95
CA VAL A 79 -21.60 -18.13 28.01
C VAL A 79 -22.87 -18.97 28.01
N ALA A 80 -22.73 -20.23 27.63
CA ALA A 80 -23.78 -21.23 27.68
C ALA A 80 -23.66 -22.10 28.94
N VAL A 81 -24.78 -22.65 29.39
CA VAL A 81 -24.81 -23.66 30.47
C VAL A 81 -24.77 -25.04 29.84
N GLY A 82 -23.79 -25.86 30.26
CA GLY A 82 -23.64 -27.25 29.84
C GLY A 82 -24.41 -28.22 30.73
N GLU A 83 -23.69 -29.11 31.41
CA GLU A 83 -24.29 -30.08 32.34
C GLU A 83 -24.61 -29.42 33.70
N ILE A 84 -25.65 -29.92 34.38
CA ILE A 84 -25.98 -29.61 35.78
C ILE A 84 -26.31 -30.93 36.48
N GLY A 85 -25.75 -31.17 37.66
CA GLY A 85 -26.10 -32.29 38.55
C GLY A 85 -26.37 -31.83 39.98
N GLU A 86 -27.43 -32.34 40.61
CA GLU A 86 -27.81 -32.08 42.01
C GLU A 86 -27.56 -33.34 42.85
N GLU A 87 -26.80 -33.24 43.95
CA GLU A 87 -26.53 -34.34 44.90
C GLU A 87 -26.57 -33.82 46.34
N ASP A 88 -27.48 -34.37 47.17
CA ASP A 88 -27.65 -34.10 48.60
C ASP A 88 -27.63 -32.61 49.04
N GLY A 89 -28.17 -31.72 48.20
CA GLY A 89 -28.32 -30.28 48.50
C GLY A 89 -27.14 -29.40 48.06
N ALA A 90 -26.11 -30.00 47.48
CA ALA A 90 -25.15 -29.34 46.62
C ALA A 90 -25.51 -29.60 45.14
N ALA A 91 -24.94 -28.80 44.25
CA ALA A 91 -25.00 -29.05 42.82
C ALA A 91 -23.70 -28.62 42.15
N SER A 92 -23.32 -29.31 41.08
CA SER A 92 -22.24 -28.91 40.18
C SER A 92 -22.79 -28.59 38.79
N PHE A 93 -22.13 -27.68 38.09
CA PHE A 93 -22.50 -27.27 36.74
C PHE A 93 -21.28 -26.96 35.88
N THR A 94 -21.44 -27.02 34.55
CA THR A 94 -20.43 -26.52 33.60
C THR A 94 -20.91 -25.28 32.87
N LEU A 95 -19.98 -24.38 32.58
CA LEU A 95 -20.18 -23.24 31.69
C LEU A 95 -19.28 -23.40 30.47
N ASP A 96 -19.87 -23.29 29.29
CA ASP A 96 -19.15 -23.25 28.02
C ASP A 96 -19.10 -21.80 27.54
N ALA A 97 -17.93 -21.16 27.65
CA ALA A 97 -17.74 -19.77 27.31
C ALA A 97 -16.96 -19.62 26.00
N THR A 98 -17.33 -18.65 25.17
CA THR A 98 -16.61 -18.24 23.96
C THR A 98 -16.47 -16.72 23.91
N TRP A 99 -15.25 -16.24 24.13
CA TRP A 99 -14.89 -14.82 23.98
C TRP A 99 -14.54 -14.49 22.54
N LYS A 100 -14.85 -13.27 22.11
CA LYS A 100 -14.53 -12.74 20.78
C LYS A 100 -13.63 -11.52 20.87
N PHE A 101 -12.53 -11.58 20.12
CA PHE A 101 -11.48 -10.56 20.13
C PHE A 101 -11.16 -10.05 18.72
N GLY A 102 -10.63 -8.82 18.67
CA GLY A 102 -10.19 -8.17 17.45
C GLY A 102 -11.34 -7.68 16.54
N PRO A 103 -11.01 -7.13 15.35
CA PRO A 103 -11.99 -6.65 14.40
C PRO A 103 -12.97 -7.76 14.00
N GLU A 104 -14.27 -7.45 14.01
CA GLU A 104 -15.36 -8.35 13.60
C GLU A 104 -15.44 -9.68 14.40
N GLY A 105 -14.80 -9.76 15.57
CA GLY A 105 -14.82 -10.95 16.43
C GLY A 105 -14.11 -12.18 15.84
N ARG A 106 -13.23 -11.99 14.85
CA ARG A 106 -12.57 -13.11 14.11
C ARG A 106 -11.63 -13.98 14.95
N THR A 107 -11.35 -13.60 16.19
CA THR A 107 -10.49 -14.36 17.12
C THR A 107 -11.33 -14.86 18.27
N GLU A 108 -11.56 -16.18 18.33
CA GLU A 108 -12.40 -16.81 19.36
C GLU A 108 -11.56 -17.57 20.40
N TRP A 109 -11.88 -17.39 21.68
CA TRP A 109 -11.36 -18.19 22.79
C TRP A 109 -12.51 -18.94 23.46
N SER A 110 -12.66 -20.22 23.09
CA SER A 110 -13.63 -21.13 23.69
C SER A 110 -13.00 -22.00 24.76
N TYR A 111 -13.69 -22.19 25.88
CA TYR A 111 -13.32 -23.10 26.96
C TYR A 111 -14.55 -23.57 27.76
N SER A 112 -14.37 -24.62 28.55
CA SER A 112 -15.37 -25.11 29.51
C SER A 112 -14.82 -24.98 30.94
N THR A 113 -15.59 -24.38 31.85
CA THR A 113 -15.27 -24.28 33.29
C THR A 113 -16.32 -25.01 34.14
N GLY A 114 -15.94 -25.39 35.36
CA GLY A 114 -16.83 -26.00 36.34
C GLY A 114 -17.16 -25.04 37.49
N GLY A 115 -18.34 -25.17 38.06
CA GLY A 115 -18.76 -24.43 39.24
C GLY A 115 -19.68 -25.24 40.15
N ASP A 116 -19.77 -24.83 41.40
CA ASP A 116 -20.63 -25.44 42.41
C ASP A 116 -21.70 -24.46 42.88
N ALA A 117 -22.83 -24.97 43.33
CA ALA A 117 -23.93 -24.23 43.94
C ALA A 117 -24.45 -24.95 45.20
N THR A 118 -25.07 -24.20 46.09
CA THR A 118 -25.64 -24.69 47.35
C THR A 118 -27.03 -24.15 47.56
N ALA A 119 -27.92 -24.98 48.14
CA ALA A 119 -29.26 -24.57 48.51
C ALA A 119 -29.31 -23.92 49.91
N ASP A 120 -29.96 -22.75 50.03
CA ASP A 120 -30.46 -22.23 51.30
C ASP A 120 -32.00 -22.26 51.29
N GLY A 121 -32.55 -23.30 51.92
CA GLY A 121 -33.98 -23.60 51.94
C GLY A 121 -34.54 -23.91 50.56
N ASP A 122 -35.16 -22.90 49.93
CA ASP A 122 -35.77 -22.97 48.60
C ASP A 122 -34.95 -22.26 47.52
N ASN A 123 -33.89 -21.53 47.90
CA ASN A 123 -33.06 -20.72 47.01
C ASN A 123 -31.74 -21.42 46.67
N TRP A 124 -31.21 -21.18 45.47
CA TRP A 124 -29.89 -21.66 45.04
C TRP A 124 -28.93 -20.49 44.82
N THR A 125 -27.73 -20.60 45.38
CA THR A 125 -26.65 -19.61 45.26
C THR A 125 -25.38 -20.30 44.76
N ILE A 126 -24.66 -19.67 43.83
CA ILE A 126 -23.41 -20.18 43.27
C ILE A 126 -22.26 -19.93 44.25
N GLN A 127 -21.46 -20.96 44.54
CA GLN A 127 -20.25 -20.79 45.34
C GLN A 127 -19.25 -19.96 44.54
N TRP A 128 -18.85 -18.80 45.06
CA TRP A 128 -17.97 -17.89 44.32
C TRP A 128 -16.55 -18.48 44.19
N ASN A 129 -16.17 -18.76 42.96
CA ASN A 129 -14.79 -19.04 42.56
C ASN A 129 -14.56 -18.38 41.20
N ALA A 130 -13.48 -17.60 41.07
CA ALA A 130 -13.11 -16.95 39.82
C ALA A 130 -12.80 -17.96 38.69
N ALA A 131 -12.27 -19.14 39.03
CA ALA A 131 -12.03 -20.24 38.08
C ALA A 131 -13.30 -20.77 37.41
N THR A 132 -14.47 -20.60 38.02
CA THR A 132 -15.76 -20.95 37.41
C THR A 132 -16.11 -20.05 36.23
N VAL A 133 -15.57 -18.82 36.19
CA VAL A 133 -15.84 -17.85 35.12
C VAL A 133 -14.82 -17.97 33.99
N ALA A 134 -13.53 -18.05 34.31
CA ALA A 134 -12.46 -18.18 33.31
C ALA A 134 -11.21 -18.88 33.89
N PRO A 135 -10.49 -19.69 33.09
CA PRO A 135 -9.24 -20.32 33.53
C PRO A 135 -8.19 -19.31 34.00
N GLY A 136 -7.66 -19.48 35.22
CA GLY A 136 -6.60 -18.66 35.80
C GLY A 136 -7.02 -17.26 36.26
N LEU A 137 -8.32 -16.93 36.24
CA LEU A 137 -8.83 -15.67 36.81
C LEU A 137 -8.73 -15.66 38.35
N ASP A 138 -8.63 -16.83 38.96
CA ASP A 138 -8.32 -17.09 40.36
C ASP A 138 -6.84 -16.83 40.72
N GLU A 139 -5.92 -17.06 39.79
CA GLU A 139 -4.49 -16.73 39.95
C GLU A 139 -4.18 -15.25 39.68
N GLY A 140 -4.99 -14.55 38.88
CA GLY A 140 -4.91 -13.10 38.73
C GLY A 140 -5.70 -12.51 37.55
N PRO A 141 -5.70 -11.17 37.38
CA PRO A 141 -6.40 -10.51 36.28
C PRO A 141 -5.97 -11.03 34.90
N LEU A 142 -6.97 -11.35 34.06
CA LEU A 142 -6.74 -11.77 32.67
C LEU A 142 -6.55 -10.57 31.75
N SER A 143 -5.78 -10.75 30.68
CA SER A 143 -5.47 -9.74 29.67
C SER A 143 -5.30 -10.36 28.28
N TYR A 144 -5.86 -9.75 27.24
CA TYR A 144 -5.70 -10.19 25.84
C TYR A 144 -4.56 -9.44 25.13
N SER A 145 -3.78 -10.16 24.32
CA SER A 145 -2.74 -9.57 23.47
C SER A 145 -2.60 -10.32 22.14
N THR A 146 -2.18 -9.62 21.09
CA THR A 146 -1.73 -10.24 19.84
C THR A 146 -0.26 -10.68 19.97
N LEU A 147 0.10 -11.76 19.30
CA LEU A 147 1.47 -12.27 19.22
C LEU A 147 1.99 -12.05 17.80
N ILE A 148 3.13 -11.38 17.66
CA ILE A 148 3.79 -11.20 16.36
C ILE A 148 4.68 -12.40 16.01
N PRO A 149 4.81 -12.75 14.72
CA PRO A 149 5.79 -13.72 14.22
C PRO A 149 7.21 -13.48 14.75
N GLN A 150 7.94 -14.57 15.04
CA GLN A 150 9.32 -14.54 15.49
C GLN A 150 10.18 -15.59 14.78
N PRO A 151 11.41 -15.26 14.31
CA PRO A 151 11.97 -13.91 14.24
C PRO A 151 11.12 -13.00 13.35
N ALA A 152 11.24 -11.68 13.53
CA ALA A 152 10.58 -10.73 12.66
C ALA A 152 11.12 -10.87 11.23
N ALA A 153 10.23 -11.02 10.25
CA ALA A 153 10.61 -11.03 8.85
C ALA A 153 11.25 -9.70 8.45
N ARG A 154 12.20 -9.74 7.53
CA ARG A 154 12.85 -8.58 6.91
C ARG A 154 12.34 -8.39 5.49
N VAL A 155 12.70 -7.26 4.89
CA VAL A 155 12.69 -7.11 3.43
C VAL A 155 14.14 -7.03 2.98
N LEU A 156 14.52 -7.91 2.05
CA LEU A 156 15.86 -7.99 1.49
C LEU A 156 15.85 -7.41 0.07
N ASP A 157 16.97 -6.88 -0.40
CA ASP A 157 17.18 -6.53 -1.81
C ASP A 157 17.55 -7.78 -2.64
N ARG A 158 17.66 -7.63 -3.97
CA ARG A 158 17.95 -8.75 -4.89
C ARG A 158 19.31 -9.43 -4.69
N THR A 159 20.19 -8.87 -3.86
CA THR A 159 21.48 -9.45 -3.49
C THR A 159 21.43 -10.21 -2.17
N GLY A 160 20.30 -10.14 -1.45
CA GLY A 160 20.12 -10.64 -0.09
C GLY A 160 20.56 -9.64 0.99
N ALA A 161 20.88 -8.38 0.63
CA ALA A 161 21.20 -7.34 1.60
C ALA A 161 19.93 -6.82 2.29
N GLU A 162 20.02 -6.41 3.56
CA GLU A 162 18.85 -5.96 4.32
C GLU A 162 18.38 -4.58 3.83
N LEU A 163 17.21 -4.54 3.18
CA LEU A 163 16.59 -3.32 2.66
C LEU A 163 15.73 -2.62 3.72
N LEU A 164 14.81 -3.38 4.34
CA LEU A 164 13.98 -2.94 5.46
C LEU A 164 14.08 -3.96 6.61
N THR A 165 14.26 -3.50 7.85
CA THR A 165 14.23 -4.36 9.05
C THR A 165 13.41 -3.71 10.16
N GLN A 166 13.03 -4.49 11.19
CA GLN A 166 12.42 -3.94 12.38
C GLN A 166 13.47 -3.24 13.25
N HIS A 167 13.28 -1.94 13.44
CA HIS A 167 14.02 -1.13 14.41
C HIS A 167 13.09 -0.68 15.54
N VAL A 168 13.61 -0.58 16.76
CA VAL A 168 12.97 0.23 17.81
C VAL A 168 13.26 1.70 17.51
N VAL A 169 12.22 2.52 17.51
CA VAL A 169 12.31 3.97 17.44
C VAL A 169 11.52 4.60 18.57
N THR A 170 12.06 5.67 19.15
CA THR A 170 11.44 6.38 20.27
C THR A 170 10.81 7.66 19.78
N LEU A 171 9.51 7.77 19.97
CA LEU A 171 8.78 9.01 19.79
C LEU A 171 9.06 9.88 21.01
N VAL A 172 9.58 11.09 20.77
CA VAL A 172 9.76 12.09 21.83
C VAL A 172 8.56 13.03 21.78
N ASP A 173 7.67 12.89 22.75
CA ASP A 173 6.53 13.79 22.90
C ASP A 173 6.88 14.96 23.82
N ALA A 174 6.44 16.17 23.45
CA ALA A 174 6.41 17.33 24.33
C ALA A 174 4.96 17.68 24.69
N ALA A 175 4.66 17.89 25.96
CA ALA A 175 3.38 18.38 26.46
C ALA A 175 3.43 19.88 26.78
N PRO A 176 2.28 20.58 26.87
CA PRO A 176 2.23 22.00 27.20
C PRO A 176 2.99 22.31 28.50
N GLY A 177 3.93 23.27 28.43
CA GLY A 177 4.80 23.63 29.55
C GLY A 177 6.14 22.88 29.59
N ALA A 178 6.54 22.17 28.53
CA ALA A 178 7.91 21.67 28.35
C ALA A 178 8.90 22.81 28.02
N ASP A 179 10.19 22.64 28.33
CA ASP A 179 11.23 23.61 27.95
C ASP A 179 11.66 23.41 26.49
N LEU A 180 11.02 24.18 25.61
CA LEU A 180 11.24 24.12 24.17
C LEU A 180 12.67 24.54 23.75
N ASN A 181 13.39 25.30 24.59
CA ASN A 181 14.78 25.69 24.32
C ASN A 181 15.73 24.53 24.62
N ALA A 182 15.52 23.83 25.74
CA ALA A 182 16.29 22.63 26.08
C ALA A 182 16.06 21.52 25.05
N ILE A 183 14.80 21.30 24.63
CA ILE A 183 14.43 20.32 23.60
C ILE A 183 15.12 20.64 22.26
N ALA A 184 14.97 21.85 21.74
CA ALA A 184 15.59 22.23 20.47
C ALA A 184 17.13 22.20 20.52
N ALA A 185 17.73 22.55 21.66
CA ALA A 185 19.19 22.46 21.83
C ALA A 185 19.72 21.03 21.77
N LEU A 186 18.97 20.04 22.29
CA LEU A 186 19.32 18.62 22.19
C LEU A 186 19.14 18.08 20.76
N PHE A 187 18.14 18.57 20.01
CA PHE A 187 17.89 18.12 18.63
C PHE A 187 18.70 18.84 17.56
N ASN A 188 19.25 20.02 17.84
CA ASN A 188 20.03 20.80 16.86
C ASN A 188 21.13 20.01 16.09
N PRO A 189 21.86 19.03 16.67
CA PRO A 189 22.85 18.24 15.91
C PRO A 189 22.24 17.24 14.91
N ILE A 190 20.95 16.91 15.04
CA ILE A 190 20.28 15.80 14.34
C ILE A 190 19.16 16.33 13.43
N ALA A 191 18.38 17.29 13.92
CA ALA A 191 17.25 17.91 13.24
C ALA A 191 17.23 19.44 13.50
N PRO A 192 18.18 20.22 12.93
CA PRO A 192 18.29 21.67 13.16
C PRO A 192 17.10 22.50 12.65
N ALA A 193 16.17 21.91 11.92
CA ALA A 193 14.88 22.52 11.57
C ALA A 193 13.90 22.60 12.77
N ILE A 194 14.10 21.77 13.80
CA ILE A 194 13.29 21.79 15.02
C ILE A 194 13.79 22.93 15.91
N THR A 195 12.98 23.98 16.03
CA THR A 195 13.32 25.22 16.74
C THR A 195 12.33 25.47 17.89
N PRO A 196 12.68 26.27 18.91
CA PRO A 196 11.72 26.65 19.95
C PRO A 196 10.44 27.31 19.38
N GLN A 197 10.56 27.97 18.22
CA GLN A 197 9.46 28.61 17.51
C GLN A 197 8.55 27.61 16.79
N SER A 198 9.09 26.59 16.11
CA SER A 198 8.26 25.54 15.49
C SER A 198 7.53 24.74 16.57
N LEU A 199 8.25 24.31 17.62
CA LEU A 199 7.67 23.58 18.75
C LEU A 199 6.52 24.33 19.44
N ALA A 200 6.63 25.65 19.55
CA ALA A 200 5.57 26.48 20.12
C ALA A 200 4.33 26.51 19.23
N ALA A 201 4.51 26.62 17.90
CA ALA A 201 3.41 26.59 16.93
C ALA A 201 2.72 25.22 16.88
N ASP A 202 3.50 24.12 16.94
CA ASP A 202 2.98 22.75 16.97
C ASP A 202 2.12 22.51 18.22
N LEU A 203 2.58 22.95 19.40
CA LEU A 203 1.84 22.86 20.67
C LEU A 203 0.59 23.76 20.70
N GLU A 204 0.62 24.93 20.08
CA GLU A 204 -0.55 25.80 19.94
C GLU A 204 -1.61 25.15 19.02
N ALA A 205 -1.19 24.62 17.87
CA ALA A 205 -2.05 23.89 16.94
C ALA A 205 -2.66 22.61 17.56
N ALA A 206 -1.93 21.94 18.46
CA ALA A 206 -2.40 20.75 19.19
C ALA A 206 -3.45 21.04 20.28
N ALA A 207 -3.78 22.32 20.52
CA ALA A 207 -4.86 22.76 21.42
C ALA A 207 -4.79 22.14 22.83
N GLY A 208 -3.58 22.10 23.41
CA GLY A 208 -3.33 21.60 24.76
C GLY A 208 -3.08 20.09 24.88
N LYS A 209 -2.99 19.37 23.76
CA LYS A 209 -2.51 17.98 23.72
C LYS A 209 -0.98 17.94 23.59
N PRO A 210 -0.30 16.84 23.99
CA PRO A 210 1.10 16.62 23.63
C PRO A 210 1.28 16.46 22.11
N VAL A 211 2.46 16.84 21.62
CA VAL A 211 2.90 16.65 20.23
C VAL A 211 4.11 15.73 20.18
N THR A 212 4.13 14.77 19.25
CA THR A 212 5.35 14.03 18.91
C THR A 212 6.27 14.98 18.13
N VAL A 213 7.36 15.40 18.77
CA VAL A 213 8.33 16.35 18.20
C VAL A 213 9.20 15.69 17.14
N ILE A 214 9.68 14.48 17.43
CA ILE A 214 10.57 13.70 16.57
C ILE A 214 10.43 12.21 16.88
N THR A 215 10.75 11.37 15.90
CA THR A 215 10.93 9.93 16.07
C THR A 215 12.42 9.63 15.85
N LEU A 216 13.10 9.14 16.89
CA LEU A 216 14.55 8.88 16.87
C LEU A 216 14.83 7.38 16.76
N ARG A 217 15.87 6.98 16.02
CA ARG A 217 16.44 5.63 16.15
C ARG A 217 17.30 5.54 17.41
N GLU A 218 17.61 4.33 17.86
CA GLU A 218 18.43 4.09 19.07
C GLU A 218 19.77 4.85 19.03
N ASP A 219 20.47 4.87 17.89
CA ASP A 219 21.75 5.60 17.72
C ASP A 219 21.63 7.11 17.93
N ASP A 220 20.47 7.69 17.61
CA ASP A 220 20.19 9.12 17.74
C ASP A 220 19.73 9.49 19.14
N LEU A 221 19.02 8.55 19.79
CA LEU A 221 18.45 8.71 21.12
C LEU A 221 19.53 8.54 22.19
N ALA A 222 20.33 7.47 22.13
CA ALA A 222 21.26 7.09 23.19
C ALA A 222 22.23 8.22 23.65
N PRO A 223 22.72 9.13 22.79
CA PRO A 223 23.55 10.26 23.23
C PRO A 223 22.79 11.31 24.08
N ILE A 224 21.47 11.41 23.95
CA ILE A 224 20.62 12.46 24.56
C ILE A 224 19.49 11.92 25.45
N GLU A 225 19.28 10.61 25.51
CA GLU A 225 18.14 9.95 26.17
C GLU A 225 17.99 10.39 27.63
N ALA A 226 19.05 10.27 28.43
CA ALA A 226 19.07 10.65 29.83
C ALA A 226 18.85 12.16 30.06
N GLN A 227 19.10 12.99 29.04
CA GLN A 227 18.82 14.42 29.08
C GLN A 227 17.34 14.69 28.79
N LEU A 228 16.77 14.03 27.76
CA LEU A 228 15.35 14.11 27.43
C LEU A 228 14.45 13.58 28.57
N SER A 229 14.79 12.42 29.15
CA SER A 229 14.07 11.83 30.29
C SER A 229 14.10 12.67 31.56
N ALA A 230 15.02 13.64 31.66
CA ALA A 230 15.11 14.57 32.78
C ALA A 230 14.32 15.88 32.55
N LEU A 231 13.79 16.12 31.35
CA LEU A 231 13.00 17.31 31.06
C LEU A 231 11.54 17.16 31.53
N PRO A 232 10.98 18.13 32.26
CA PRO A 232 9.57 18.10 32.64
C PRO A 232 8.70 18.23 31.40
N ASN A 233 7.56 17.54 31.41
CA ASN A 233 6.58 17.51 30.31
C ASN A 233 7.13 16.92 28.98
N VAL A 234 8.20 16.11 29.05
CA VAL A 234 8.70 15.30 27.92
C VAL A 234 8.44 13.82 28.21
N THR A 235 7.98 13.06 27.21
CA THR A 235 7.73 11.62 27.31
C THR A 235 8.44 10.88 26.19
N LEU A 236 9.18 9.83 26.52
CA LEU A 236 9.76 8.90 25.57
C LEU A 236 8.82 7.69 25.38
N ARG A 237 8.41 7.41 24.14
CA ARG A 237 7.59 6.24 23.79
C ARG A 237 8.29 5.38 22.73
N PRO A 238 8.95 4.27 23.11
CA PRO A 238 9.49 3.32 22.15
C PRO A 238 8.36 2.64 21.35
N GLN A 239 8.62 2.41 20.07
CA GLN A 239 7.75 1.71 19.13
C GLN A 239 8.63 0.89 18.17
N THR A 240 8.28 -0.38 17.93
CA THR A 240 8.88 -1.13 16.83
C THR A 240 8.30 -0.65 15.50
N ARG A 241 9.14 -0.37 14.50
CA ARG A 241 8.72 -0.05 13.13
C ARG A 241 9.63 -0.75 12.13
N LEU A 242 9.05 -1.22 11.03
CA LEU A 242 9.82 -1.57 9.84
C LEU A 242 10.37 -0.28 9.22
N LEU A 243 11.69 -0.19 9.04
CA LEU A 243 12.38 0.99 8.47
C LEU A 243 13.53 0.54 7.58
N THR A 244 13.98 1.44 6.70
CA THR A 244 15.17 1.21 5.87
C THR A 244 16.42 1.01 6.69
N THR A 245 17.27 0.05 6.31
CA THR A 245 18.56 -0.16 6.99
C THR A 245 19.45 1.09 6.85
N ASP A 246 19.47 1.72 5.67
CA ASP A 246 20.03 3.06 5.47
C ASP A 246 18.94 4.13 5.40
N ARG A 247 19.10 5.18 6.21
CA ARG A 247 18.21 6.34 6.30
C ARG A 247 18.23 7.22 5.05
N ALA A 248 19.32 7.19 4.28
CA ALA A 248 19.50 7.98 3.07
C ALA A 248 18.88 7.34 1.81
N LEU A 249 18.46 6.08 1.88
CA LEU A 249 17.88 5.33 0.77
C LEU A 249 16.37 5.59 0.68
N ALA A 250 15.90 6.19 -0.41
CA ALA A 250 14.49 6.48 -0.67
C ALA A 250 14.00 5.81 -1.96
N SER A 251 12.77 5.29 -1.92
CA SER A 251 12.01 4.89 -3.12
C SER A 251 10.51 4.91 -2.81
N PRO A 252 9.65 5.34 -3.75
CA PRO A 252 8.20 5.26 -3.60
C PRO A 252 7.63 3.82 -3.56
N THR A 253 8.46 2.80 -3.77
CA THR A 253 8.07 1.38 -3.60
C THR A 253 8.17 0.89 -2.14
N LEU A 254 8.92 1.59 -1.27
CA LEU A 254 9.19 1.13 0.10
C LEU A 254 7.94 1.12 0.99
N SER A 255 6.97 2.01 0.73
CA SER A 255 5.66 1.99 1.40
C SER A 255 4.90 0.71 1.08
N GLY A 256 4.76 0.36 -0.20
CA GLY A 256 4.08 -0.86 -0.62
C GLY A 256 4.75 -2.14 -0.12
N LEU A 257 6.09 -2.19 -0.10
CA LEU A 257 6.85 -3.28 0.55
C LEU A 257 6.58 -3.35 2.06
N SER A 258 6.43 -2.20 2.74
CA SER A 258 6.10 -2.13 4.17
C SER A 258 4.65 -2.54 4.48
N GLU A 259 3.70 -2.13 3.63
CA GLU A 259 2.30 -2.54 3.70
C GLU A 259 2.13 -4.05 3.48
N LEU A 260 2.85 -4.60 2.50
CA LEU A 260 2.89 -6.04 2.24
C LEU A 260 3.52 -6.83 3.39
N TRP A 261 4.61 -6.31 3.97
CA TRP A 261 5.22 -6.87 5.18
C TRP A 261 4.24 -6.87 6.36
N GLN A 262 3.52 -5.77 6.59
CA GLN A 262 2.53 -5.65 7.65
C GLN A 262 1.38 -6.65 7.41
N GLN A 263 0.86 -6.73 6.18
CA GLN A 263 -0.20 -7.67 5.81
C GLN A 263 0.20 -9.14 6.06
N ARG A 264 1.43 -9.56 5.69
CA ARG A 264 1.93 -10.91 5.97
C ARG A 264 2.09 -11.17 7.46
N THR A 265 2.56 -10.17 8.20
CA THR A 265 2.78 -10.24 9.66
C THR A 265 1.46 -10.36 10.43
N ASP A 266 0.45 -9.58 10.08
CA ASP A 266 -0.88 -9.62 10.70
C ASP A 266 -1.66 -10.89 10.33
N ALA A 267 -1.56 -11.36 9.08
CA ALA A 267 -2.18 -12.61 8.66
C ALA A 267 -1.59 -13.83 9.38
N ALA A 268 -0.31 -13.76 9.76
CA ALA A 268 0.39 -14.78 10.53
C ALA A 268 0.29 -14.59 12.06
N ALA A 269 -0.35 -13.51 12.54
CA ALA A 269 -0.37 -13.17 13.95
C ALA A 269 -1.05 -14.25 14.81
N GLY A 270 -0.48 -14.47 15.98
CA GLY A 270 -1.07 -15.24 17.07
C GLY A 270 -1.82 -14.33 18.03
N TRP A 271 -2.28 -14.91 19.12
CA TRP A 271 -2.89 -14.20 20.25
C TRP A 271 -2.71 -15.00 21.54
N ALA A 272 -2.83 -14.32 22.66
CA ALA A 272 -2.81 -14.90 23.99
C ALA A 272 -3.84 -14.22 24.89
N VAL A 273 -4.49 -15.01 25.75
CA VAL A 273 -5.06 -14.51 27.01
C VAL A 273 -4.14 -14.95 28.13
N THR A 274 -3.77 -13.99 28.97
CA THR A 274 -2.68 -14.11 29.95
C THR A 274 -3.15 -13.65 31.33
N ALA A 275 -3.03 -14.52 32.33
CA ALA A 275 -3.28 -14.22 33.74
C ALA A 275 -2.05 -13.58 34.38
N GLN A 276 -2.25 -12.51 35.17
CA GLN A 276 -1.19 -11.82 35.89
C GLN A 276 -0.96 -12.46 37.28
N THR A 277 -0.34 -13.64 37.30
CA THR A 277 -0.13 -14.44 38.52
C THR A 277 0.94 -13.86 39.44
N ALA A 278 1.00 -14.34 40.68
CA ALA A 278 2.07 -14.01 41.63
C ALA A 278 3.48 -14.50 41.19
N ALA A 279 3.57 -15.44 40.24
CA ALA A 279 4.83 -15.89 39.64
C ALA A 279 5.22 -15.09 38.37
N GLY A 280 4.30 -14.28 37.84
CA GLY A 280 4.43 -13.55 36.57
C GLY A 280 3.29 -13.85 35.59
N PRO A 281 3.36 -13.32 34.36
CA PRO A 281 2.31 -13.52 33.36
C PRO A 281 2.29 -14.99 32.86
N GLU A 282 1.17 -15.69 33.03
CA GLU A 282 0.98 -17.06 32.54
C GLU A 282 -0.15 -17.12 31.51
N ARG A 283 0.05 -17.88 30.42
CA ARG A 283 -0.89 -17.95 29.30
C ARG A 283 -1.97 -19.01 29.54
N VAL A 284 -3.21 -18.56 29.64
CA VAL A 284 -4.40 -19.41 29.87
C VAL A 284 -5.19 -19.71 28.59
N GLY A 285 -4.91 -19.00 27.49
CA GLY A 285 -5.50 -19.24 26.18
C GLY A 285 -4.64 -18.66 25.05
N GLY A 286 -4.84 -19.15 23.81
CA GLY A 286 -4.20 -18.54 22.65
C GLY A 286 -3.97 -19.45 21.44
N ARG A 287 -3.53 -18.82 20.35
CA ARG A 287 -2.90 -19.45 19.18
C ARG A 287 -1.53 -18.82 18.97
N ASP A 288 -0.51 -19.61 18.68
CA ASP A 288 0.81 -19.07 18.37
C ASP A 288 0.83 -18.30 17.04
N ALA A 289 1.79 -17.39 16.90
CA ALA A 289 2.07 -16.75 15.63
C ALA A 289 2.77 -17.73 14.69
N ALA A 290 2.35 -17.75 13.42
CA ALA A 290 3.06 -18.50 12.39
C ALA A 290 4.37 -17.77 12.02
N PRO A 291 5.46 -18.48 11.70
CA PRO A 291 6.66 -17.84 11.19
C PRO A 291 6.40 -17.23 9.81
N VAL A 292 6.91 -16.02 9.58
CA VAL A 292 6.86 -15.32 8.28
C VAL A 292 8.27 -15.30 7.71
N GLY A 293 8.42 -15.70 6.44
CA GLY A 293 9.70 -15.61 5.73
C GLY A 293 10.02 -14.17 5.31
N ASP A 294 11.30 -13.86 5.14
CA ASP A 294 11.74 -12.58 4.58
C ASP A 294 11.12 -12.33 3.18
N ILE A 295 10.81 -11.08 2.87
CA ILE A 295 10.38 -10.66 1.53
C ILE A 295 11.62 -10.36 0.71
N ALA A 296 11.88 -11.13 -0.35
CA ALA A 296 12.89 -10.81 -1.34
C ALA A 296 12.34 -9.75 -2.31
N ALA A 297 12.75 -8.49 -2.17
CA ALA A 297 12.43 -7.43 -3.10
C ALA A 297 13.37 -7.44 -4.30
N THR A 298 12.87 -7.02 -5.47
CA THR A 298 13.64 -7.06 -6.74
C THR A 298 14.64 -5.93 -6.92
N LEU A 299 14.54 -4.90 -6.07
CA LEU A 299 15.40 -3.72 -6.06
C LEU A 299 16.86 -4.10 -5.82
N ASP A 300 17.76 -3.28 -6.34
CA ASP A 300 19.20 -3.33 -6.12
C ASP A 300 19.62 -2.05 -5.39
N ILE A 301 20.14 -2.17 -4.15
CA ILE A 301 20.50 -0.99 -3.34
C ILE A 301 21.61 -0.16 -3.99
N GLY A 302 22.48 -0.75 -4.81
CA GLY A 302 23.50 -0.03 -5.58
C GLY A 302 22.89 0.79 -6.72
N ARG A 303 22.01 0.16 -7.51
CA ARG A 303 21.32 0.84 -8.63
C ARG A 303 20.32 1.89 -8.15
N GLN A 304 19.65 1.66 -7.02
CA GLN A 304 18.76 2.65 -6.39
C GLN A 304 19.53 3.94 -6.06
N ARG A 305 20.65 3.84 -5.36
CA ARG A 305 21.51 5.01 -5.03
C ARG A 305 22.05 5.70 -6.27
N ALA A 306 22.51 4.94 -7.26
CA ALA A 306 22.98 5.50 -8.52
C ALA A 306 21.87 6.30 -9.26
N ALA A 307 20.61 5.90 -9.09
CA ALA A 307 19.47 6.62 -9.63
C ALA A 307 19.09 7.86 -8.77
N GLU A 308 19.21 7.79 -7.45
CA GLU A 308 19.05 8.95 -6.55
C GLU A 308 20.13 10.02 -6.79
N ASP A 309 21.41 9.64 -6.86
CA ASP A 309 22.54 10.52 -7.21
C ASP A 309 22.41 11.10 -8.63
N ALA A 310 21.82 10.33 -9.56
CA ALA A 310 21.48 10.82 -10.90
C ALA A 310 20.35 11.87 -10.89
N LEU A 311 19.53 11.96 -9.84
CA LEU A 311 18.44 12.93 -9.71
C LEU A 311 18.74 14.10 -8.77
N ALA A 312 19.60 13.92 -7.76
CA ALA A 312 19.84 14.91 -6.71
C ALA A 312 20.25 16.33 -7.18
N PRO A 313 21.00 16.53 -8.29
CA PRO A 313 21.32 17.86 -8.80
C PRO A 313 20.18 18.57 -9.56
N LEU A 314 19.05 17.89 -9.82
CA LEU A 314 17.93 18.48 -10.57
C LEU A 314 17.01 19.28 -9.63
N PRO A 315 16.75 20.57 -9.91
CA PRO A 315 15.95 21.43 -9.03
C PRO A 315 14.43 21.23 -9.19
N THR A 316 13.99 20.57 -10.26
CA THR A 316 12.58 20.30 -10.57
C THR A 316 12.22 18.83 -10.33
N PRO A 317 10.92 18.48 -10.20
CA PRO A 317 10.47 17.10 -10.00
C PRO A 317 11.00 16.16 -11.09
N ALA A 318 11.73 15.13 -10.70
CA ALA A 318 12.36 14.20 -11.62
C ALA A 318 12.36 12.77 -11.06
N ALA A 319 12.36 11.78 -11.97
CA ALA A 319 12.26 10.36 -11.66
C ALA A 319 13.06 9.48 -12.62
N ILE A 320 13.53 8.34 -12.13
CA ILE A 320 14.15 7.24 -12.90
C ILE A 320 13.44 5.94 -12.50
N VAL A 321 13.00 5.17 -13.50
CA VAL A 321 12.55 3.79 -13.32
C VAL A 321 13.40 2.88 -14.19
N ALA A 322 13.93 1.82 -13.58
CA ALA A 322 14.76 0.81 -14.23
C ALA A 322 14.15 -0.59 -14.02
N ILE A 323 13.99 -1.33 -15.11
CA ILE A 323 13.36 -2.66 -15.17
C ILE A 323 14.33 -3.63 -15.84
N GLN A 324 14.37 -4.87 -15.36
CA GLN A 324 15.06 -6.00 -16.01
C GLN A 324 14.14 -6.62 -17.08
N PRO A 325 14.39 -6.46 -18.40
CA PRO A 325 13.49 -6.95 -19.44
C PRO A 325 13.24 -8.46 -19.40
N SER A 326 14.24 -9.27 -19.06
CA SER A 326 14.13 -10.74 -19.01
C SER A 326 13.21 -11.29 -17.91
N THR A 327 12.85 -10.48 -16.90
CA THR A 327 12.06 -10.92 -15.73
C THR A 327 10.92 -9.99 -15.34
N GLY A 328 10.94 -8.73 -15.76
CA GLY A 328 10.01 -7.69 -15.28
C GLY A 328 10.39 -7.10 -13.91
N ASN A 329 11.48 -7.57 -13.29
CA ASN A 329 11.94 -7.08 -11.99
C ASN A 329 12.25 -5.58 -12.03
N LEU A 330 11.62 -4.78 -11.15
CA LEU A 330 11.99 -3.39 -10.93
C LEU A 330 13.30 -3.35 -10.14
N LEU A 331 14.33 -2.73 -10.72
CA LEU A 331 15.71 -2.71 -10.21
C LEU A 331 16.01 -1.44 -9.41
N ALA A 332 15.48 -0.31 -9.89
CA ALA A 332 15.53 0.97 -9.23
C ALA A 332 14.27 1.76 -9.57
N VAL A 333 13.72 2.45 -8.57
CA VAL A 333 12.61 3.40 -8.70
C VAL A 333 12.97 4.59 -7.84
N ALA A 334 13.59 5.60 -8.44
CA ALA A 334 14.07 6.79 -7.76
C ALA A 334 13.28 8.02 -8.22
N GLN A 335 13.11 8.98 -7.30
CA GLN A 335 12.62 10.31 -7.56
C GLN A 335 13.28 11.29 -6.56
N ASN A 336 13.32 12.59 -6.87
CA ASN A 336 13.95 13.60 -6.00
C ASN A 336 12.94 14.28 -5.06
N ALA A 337 13.42 15.00 -4.03
CA ALA A 337 12.56 15.65 -3.05
C ALA A 337 11.46 16.60 -3.64
N PRO A 338 11.70 17.36 -4.74
CA PRO A 338 10.63 18.08 -5.43
C PRO A 338 9.52 17.19 -6.03
N ALA A 339 9.84 15.95 -6.39
CA ALA A 339 8.90 14.92 -6.84
C ALA A 339 8.21 14.20 -5.66
N ASP A 340 8.91 13.92 -4.56
CA ASP A 340 8.31 13.33 -3.36
C ASP A 340 7.18 14.18 -2.79
N ALA A 341 7.31 15.51 -2.87
CA ALA A 341 6.26 16.47 -2.53
C ALA A 341 4.98 16.36 -3.40
N GLN A 342 5.01 15.58 -4.48
CA GLN A 342 3.89 15.29 -5.38
C GLN A 342 3.37 13.84 -5.26
N GLY A 343 3.98 13.01 -4.39
CA GLY A 343 3.69 11.59 -4.29
C GLY A 343 4.54 10.73 -5.24
N PRO A 344 4.13 9.48 -5.55
CA PRO A 344 4.94 8.50 -6.27
C PRO A 344 4.92 8.72 -7.78
N ILE A 345 5.35 9.90 -8.26
CA ILE A 345 5.26 10.26 -9.69
C ILE A 345 6.02 9.29 -10.60
N ALA A 346 7.06 8.62 -10.09
CA ALA A 346 7.77 7.55 -10.80
C ALA A 346 6.85 6.39 -11.24
N LEU A 347 5.84 6.04 -10.43
CA LEU A 347 4.96 4.89 -10.63
C LEU A 347 3.57 5.27 -11.18
N THR A 348 3.07 6.47 -10.86
CA THR A 348 1.68 6.88 -11.16
C THR A 348 1.54 8.31 -11.70
N GLY A 349 2.62 9.07 -11.85
CA GLY A 349 2.55 10.44 -12.36
C GLY A 349 2.32 10.44 -13.87
N LEU A 350 1.22 11.04 -14.34
CA LEU A 350 0.82 11.01 -15.75
C LEU A 350 1.16 12.33 -16.45
N TYR A 351 2.06 12.26 -17.43
CA TYR A 351 2.51 13.39 -18.25
C TYR A 351 2.49 13.01 -19.74
N PRO A 352 2.48 13.97 -20.68
CA PRO A 352 2.66 13.65 -22.09
C PRO A 352 4.09 13.08 -22.31
N PRO A 353 4.25 11.89 -22.90
CA PRO A 353 5.57 11.29 -23.15
C PRO A 353 6.39 12.05 -24.21
N GLY A 354 5.72 12.83 -25.07
CA GLY A 354 6.35 13.55 -26.17
C GLY A 354 7.12 12.61 -27.10
N SER A 355 8.29 13.07 -27.56
CA SER A 355 9.05 12.36 -28.60
C SER A 355 9.66 11.00 -28.19
N THR A 356 9.48 10.50 -26.95
CA THR A 356 9.77 9.09 -26.62
C THR A 356 8.71 8.15 -27.20
N PHE A 357 7.43 8.55 -27.19
CA PHE A 357 6.29 7.79 -27.73
C PHE A 357 6.40 7.49 -29.24
N LYS A 358 7.31 8.17 -29.95
CA LYS A 358 7.61 7.88 -31.35
C LYS A 358 8.05 6.43 -31.57
N THR A 359 8.55 5.73 -30.54
CA THR A 359 8.75 4.26 -30.58
C THR A 359 7.44 3.53 -30.93
N VAL A 360 6.34 3.85 -30.25
CA VAL A 360 5.00 3.33 -30.53
C VAL A 360 4.55 3.73 -31.93
N THR A 361 4.75 4.99 -32.32
CA THR A 361 4.33 5.50 -33.64
C THR A 361 5.02 4.79 -34.80
N VAL A 362 6.34 4.58 -34.74
CA VAL A 362 7.02 3.79 -35.79
C VAL A 362 6.69 2.32 -35.70
N SER A 363 6.49 1.74 -34.51
CA SER A 363 6.05 0.34 -34.36
C SER A 363 4.72 0.09 -35.07
N ALA A 364 3.75 1.00 -34.93
CA ALA A 364 2.48 0.95 -35.64
C ALA A 364 2.65 1.13 -37.16
N ALA A 365 3.48 2.08 -37.61
CA ALA A 365 3.70 2.35 -39.03
C ALA A 365 4.44 1.21 -39.77
N LEU A 366 5.40 0.57 -39.11
CA LEU A 366 6.12 -0.62 -39.58
C LEU A 366 5.19 -1.84 -39.66
N GLN A 367 4.40 -2.12 -38.60
CA GLN A 367 3.39 -3.19 -38.62
C GLN A 367 2.34 -3.01 -39.72
N ALA A 368 1.90 -1.77 -39.96
CA ALA A 368 0.96 -1.43 -41.03
C ALA A 368 1.59 -1.50 -42.45
N GLY A 369 2.89 -1.77 -42.57
CA GLY A 369 3.59 -1.85 -43.85
C GLY A 369 3.66 -0.52 -44.61
N GLN A 370 3.49 0.63 -43.94
CA GLN A 370 3.56 1.95 -44.59
C GLN A 370 4.99 2.30 -45.00
N VAL A 371 5.97 1.84 -44.22
CA VAL A 371 7.39 2.23 -44.29
C VAL A 371 8.28 1.09 -43.80
N SER A 372 9.58 1.24 -44.07
CA SER A 372 10.71 0.53 -43.47
C SER A 372 11.73 1.54 -42.93
N PRO A 373 12.74 1.16 -42.13
CA PRO A 373 13.78 2.09 -41.65
C PRO A 373 14.53 2.83 -42.78
N ASP A 374 14.75 2.17 -43.91
CA ASP A 374 15.40 2.74 -45.10
C ASP A 374 14.45 3.58 -45.98
N SER A 375 13.14 3.61 -45.67
CA SER A 375 12.18 4.37 -46.46
C SER A 375 12.46 5.86 -46.37
N VAL A 376 12.67 6.50 -47.51
CA VAL A 376 12.89 7.95 -47.60
C VAL A 376 11.59 8.67 -47.27
N VAL A 377 11.64 9.54 -46.27
CA VAL A 377 10.53 10.31 -45.73
C VAL A 377 10.89 11.79 -45.65
N ALA A 378 9.89 12.64 -45.86
CA ALA A 378 10.04 14.08 -45.68
C ALA A 378 10.10 14.43 -44.18
N CYS A 379 11.02 15.31 -43.82
CA CYS A 379 11.14 15.93 -42.50
C CYS A 379 11.30 17.45 -42.64
N PRO A 380 10.26 18.15 -43.13
CA PRO A 380 10.26 19.61 -43.23
C PRO A 380 10.17 20.26 -41.84
N GLY A 381 10.71 21.48 -41.70
CA GLY A 381 10.74 22.20 -40.42
C GLY A 381 9.37 22.55 -39.83
N THR A 382 8.35 22.70 -40.68
CA THR A 382 6.94 22.70 -40.28
C THR A 382 6.10 22.01 -41.35
N GLU A 383 4.98 21.40 -40.96
CA GLU A 383 4.04 20.77 -41.88
C GLU A 383 2.59 21.04 -41.45
N ASN A 384 1.68 21.20 -42.42
CA ASN A 384 0.24 21.22 -42.16
C ASN A 384 -0.37 19.88 -42.62
N ILE A 385 -0.91 19.13 -41.66
CA ILE A 385 -1.41 17.77 -41.83
C ILE A 385 -2.90 17.79 -41.48
N GLU A 386 -3.77 17.63 -42.48
CA GLU A 386 -5.24 17.65 -42.33
C GLU A 386 -5.79 18.85 -41.53
N GLY A 387 -5.15 20.02 -41.68
CA GLY A 387 -5.53 21.27 -41.00
C GLY A 387 -4.78 21.56 -39.69
N ARG A 388 -3.97 20.62 -39.19
CA ARG A 388 -3.11 20.80 -38.00
C ARG A 388 -1.68 21.11 -38.42
N GLN A 389 -1.19 22.31 -38.07
CA GLN A 389 0.20 22.72 -38.29
C GLN A 389 1.10 22.25 -37.14
N ILE A 390 2.10 21.42 -37.42
CA ILE A 390 3.14 20.96 -36.48
C ILE A 390 4.50 21.56 -36.87
N PRO A 391 5.29 22.08 -35.92
CA PRO A 391 6.71 22.35 -36.08
C PRO A 391 7.58 21.16 -35.65
N ASN A 392 8.78 21.05 -36.21
CA ASN A 392 9.89 20.34 -35.56
C ASN A 392 10.46 21.19 -34.41
N ASP A 393 11.24 20.56 -33.52
CA ASP A 393 12.01 21.27 -32.49
C ASP A 393 12.93 22.33 -33.15
N ASP A 394 12.98 23.56 -32.62
CA ASP A 394 13.57 24.75 -33.27
C ASP A 394 13.18 24.98 -34.77
N ASN A 395 12.12 24.32 -35.27
CA ASN A 395 11.75 24.20 -36.68
C ASN A 395 12.87 23.60 -37.58
N PHE A 396 13.69 22.68 -37.07
CA PHE A 396 14.77 22.06 -37.87
C PHE A 396 14.24 21.35 -39.11
N ASP A 397 14.93 21.47 -40.24
CA ASP A 397 14.57 20.84 -41.51
C ASP A 397 15.69 19.89 -41.96
N LEU A 398 15.32 18.68 -42.41
CA LEU A 398 16.27 17.68 -42.94
C LEU A 398 16.03 17.38 -44.43
N GLY A 399 15.02 17.98 -45.07
CA GLY A 399 14.57 17.62 -46.40
C GLY A 399 13.99 16.20 -46.45
N GLU A 400 14.55 15.36 -47.33
CA GLU A 400 14.21 13.94 -47.46
C GLU A 400 15.33 13.07 -46.92
N VAL A 401 15.04 12.24 -45.92
CA VAL A 401 15.99 11.34 -45.23
C VAL A 401 15.36 9.97 -44.98
N PRO A 402 16.15 8.90 -44.75
CA PRO A 402 15.60 7.63 -44.28
C PRO A 402 14.82 7.78 -42.96
N LEU A 403 13.81 6.95 -42.75
CA LEU A 403 13.01 6.92 -41.52
C LEU A 403 13.89 6.75 -40.28
N HIS A 404 14.94 5.94 -40.37
CA HIS A 404 15.89 5.74 -39.26
C HIS A 404 16.49 7.07 -38.78
N THR A 405 16.99 7.90 -39.71
CA THR A 405 17.52 9.24 -39.41
C THR A 405 16.42 10.21 -38.99
N ALA A 406 15.22 10.16 -39.58
CA ALA A 406 14.09 11.00 -39.15
C ALA A 406 13.68 10.71 -37.69
N PHE A 407 13.70 9.44 -37.28
CA PHE A 407 13.47 9.01 -35.90
C PHE A 407 14.62 9.43 -34.97
N ALA A 408 15.87 9.20 -35.37
CA ALA A 408 17.07 9.51 -34.59
C ALA A 408 17.25 11.02 -34.34
N ARG A 409 16.87 11.84 -35.33
CA ARG A 409 16.81 13.31 -35.22
C ARG A 409 15.51 13.81 -34.59
N SER A 410 14.59 12.91 -34.23
CA SER A 410 13.34 13.20 -33.52
C SER A 410 12.34 14.07 -34.29
N CYS A 411 12.23 13.90 -35.61
CA CYS A 411 11.30 14.65 -36.45
C CYS A 411 9.85 14.55 -35.95
N ASN A 412 9.13 15.68 -35.85
CA ASN A 412 7.71 15.74 -35.51
C ASN A 412 6.84 15.57 -36.76
N THR A 413 7.17 16.28 -37.84
CA THR A 413 6.39 16.34 -39.08
C THR A 413 6.23 14.95 -39.72
N THR A 414 7.35 14.23 -39.92
CA THR A 414 7.35 12.81 -40.34
C THR A 414 6.41 11.93 -39.50
N MET A 415 6.42 12.07 -38.18
CA MET A 415 5.70 11.16 -37.28
C MET A 415 4.20 11.48 -37.23
N GLY A 416 3.82 12.76 -37.28
CA GLY A 416 2.43 13.17 -37.52
C GLY A 416 1.91 12.68 -38.87
N ARG A 417 2.76 12.67 -39.91
CA ARG A 417 2.42 12.19 -41.26
C ARG A 417 2.25 10.66 -41.32
N LEU A 418 3.02 9.89 -40.57
CA LEU A 418 2.78 8.45 -40.38
C LEU A 418 1.48 8.20 -39.59
N ALA A 419 1.30 8.91 -38.47
CA ALA A 419 0.16 8.72 -37.59
C ALA A 419 -1.19 9.06 -38.23
N VAL A 420 -1.27 10.09 -39.08
CA VAL A 420 -2.52 10.44 -39.77
C VAL A 420 -2.97 9.39 -40.80
N ASN A 421 -2.02 8.62 -41.33
CA ASN A 421 -2.26 7.55 -42.30
C ASN A 421 -2.69 6.23 -41.62
N LEU A 422 -2.47 6.10 -40.31
CA LEU A 422 -2.89 4.93 -39.53
C LEU A 422 -4.39 4.97 -39.17
N PRO A 423 -5.02 3.80 -38.91
CA PRO A 423 -6.32 3.70 -38.27
C PRO A 423 -6.39 4.47 -36.92
N PRO A 424 -7.58 4.93 -36.48
CA PRO A 424 -7.75 5.70 -35.22
C PRO A 424 -7.24 5.02 -33.94
N ASP A 425 -7.25 3.69 -33.94
CA ASP A 425 -6.94 2.78 -32.83
C ASP A 425 -5.52 2.20 -32.91
N ALA A 426 -4.84 2.28 -34.05
CA ALA A 426 -3.53 1.61 -34.25
C ALA A 426 -2.43 2.10 -33.29
N LEU A 427 -2.50 3.33 -32.79
CA LEU A 427 -1.58 3.83 -31.75
C LEU A 427 -1.97 3.32 -30.35
N THR A 428 -3.26 3.10 -30.08
CA THR A 428 -3.76 2.48 -28.84
C THR A 428 -3.33 1.02 -28.75
N GLU A 429 -3.48 0.27 -29.85
CA GLU A 429 -3.05 -1.12 -29.90
C GLU A 429 -1.53 -1.24 -29.82
N ALA A 430 -0.76 -0.52 -30.64
CA ALA A 430 0.71 -0.57 -30.58
C ALA A 430 1.28 -0.11 -29.22
N ALA A 431 0.60 0.78 -28.50
CA ALA A 431 0.97 1.12 -27.12
C ALA A 431 0.74 -0.05 -26.17
N ALA A 432 -0.42 -0.71 -26.28
CA ALA A 432 -0.77 -1.88 -25.49
C ALA A 432 0.21 -3.04 -25.73
N GLN A 433 0.62 -3.30 -26.99
CA GLN A 433 1.66 -4.27 -27.34
C GLN A 433 3.02 -3.99 -26.68
N LEU A 434 3.24 -2.75 -26.23
CA LEU A 434 4.44 -2.29 -25.52
C LEU A 434 4.16 -1.99 -24.02
N GLY A 435 3.04 -2.48 -23.48
CA GLY A 435 2.68 -2.38 -22.06
C GLY A 435 2.08 -1.04 -21.62
N LEU A 436 1.95 -0.07 -22.52
CA LEU A 436 1.46 1.27 -22.21
C LEU A 436 -0.07 1.37 -22.36
N GLY A 437 -0.75 1.78 -21.28
CA GLY A 437 -2.20 1.69 -21.18
C GLY A 437 -2.70 0.30 -20.79
N ILE A 438 -1.84 -0.51 -20.18
CA ILE A 438 -2.17 -1.75 -19.46
C ILE A 438 -2.12 -1.45 -17.96
N ASP A 439 -3.10 -1.94 -17.20
CA ASP A 439 -3.13 -1.84 -15.74
C ASP A 439 -2.53 -3.11 -15.13
N TYR A 440 -1.68 -2.94 -14.12
CA TYR A 440 -0.91 -4.02 -13.50
C TYR A 440 -1.14 -4.04 -11.98
N VAL A 441 -1.50 -5.22 -11.46
CA VAL A 441 -1.75 -5.45 -10.03
C VAL A 441 -0.71 -6.42 -9.47
N ALA A 442 0.14 -5.93 -8.55
CA ALA A 442 1.17 -6.73 -7.87
C ALA A 442 1.14 -6.54 -6.34
N PRO A 443 1.57 -7.54 -5.56
CA PRO A 443 1.85 -7.36 -4.14
C PRO A 443 2.87 -6.23 -3.91
N GLY A 444 2.54 -5.29 -3.03
CA GLY A 444 3.45 -4.20 -2.64
C GLY A 444 3.76 -3.15 -3.72
N MET A 445 3.00 -3.10 -4.81
CA MET A 445 3.19 -2.10 -5.87
C MET A 445 1.86 -1.63 -6.48
N THR A 446 1.65 -0.31 -6.43
CA THR A 446 0.58 0.39 -7.17
C THR A 446 1.23 1.15 -8.33
N THR A 447 0.77 0.90 -9.56
CA THR A 447 1.32 1.50 -10.78
C THR A 447 0.21 1.91 -11.75
N VAL A 448 0.48 2.93 -12.55
CA VAL A 448 -0.34 3.30 -13.71
C VAL A 448 0.63 3.50 -14.88
N THR A 449 0.45 2.78 -15.99
CA THR A 449 1.38 2.88 -17.13
C THR A 449 1.13 4.15 -17.95
N GLY A 450 -0.13 4.45 -18.28
CA GLY A 450 -0.50 5.60 -19.08
C GLY A 450 -1.91 5.53 -19.64
N SER A 451 -2.22 6.40 -20.59
CA SER A 451 -3.45 6.36 -21.37
C SER A 451 -3.18 6.75 -22.81
N VAL A 452 -3.58 5.88 -23.74
CA VAL A 452 -3.44 6.10 -25.19
C VAL A 452 -4.82 5.96 -25.83
N PRO A 453 -5.69 6.97 -25.71
CA PRO A 453 -7.06 6.89 -26.19
C PRO A 453 -7.14 6.94 -27.72
N VAL A 454 -8.14 6.25 -28.28
CA VAL A 454 -8.45 6.23 -29.72
C VAL A 454 -8.56 7.65 -30.28
N ALA A 455 -7.97 7.85 -31.45
CA ALA A 455 -7.74 9.13 -32.08
C ALA A 455 -8.59 9.31 -33.35
N ASP A 456 -9.90 9.46 -33.15
CA ASP A 456 -10.92 9.48 -34.21
C ASP A 456 -10.66 10.51 -35.31
N THR A 457 -10.16 11.70 -34.95
CA THR A 457 -9.89 12.78 -35.91
C THR A 457 -8.45 12.76 -36.42
N PRO A 458 -8.19 13.24 -37.65
CA PRO A 458 -6.83 13.42 -38.15
C PRO A 458 -5.94 14.25 -37.21
N ALA A 459 -6.47 15.35 -36.67
CA ALA A 459 -5.74 16.19 -35.72
C ALA A 459 -5.36 15.45 -34.43
N LEU A 460 -6.23 14.58 -33.89
CA LEU A 460 -5.90 13.76 -32.72
C LEU A 460 -4.82 12.72 -33.03
N ARG A 461 -4.86 12.08 -34.21
CA ARG A 461 -3.80 11.15 -34.65
C ARG A 461 -2.46 11.87 -34.82
N VAL A 462 -2.49 13.06 -35.40
CA VAL A 462 -1.32 13.93 -35.62
C VAL A 462 -0.66 14.34 -34.29
N GLU A 463 -1.42 14.66 -33.25
CA GLU A 463 -0.88 14.90 -31.89
C GLU A 463 -0.37 13.62 -31.22
N ALA A 464 -1.15 12.54 -31.27
CA ALA A 464 -0.78 11.28 -30.64
C ALA A 464 0.52 10.70 -31.24
N GLY A 465 0.73 10.85 -32.55
CA GLY A 465 1.95 10.44 -33.25
C GLY A 465 3.24 11.12 -32.80
N ILE A 466 3.15 12.21 -32.02
CA ILE A 466 4.32 12.86 -31.40
C ILE A 466 4.30 12.79 -29.86
N GLY A 467 3.41 11.98 -29.28
CA GLY A 467 3.26 11.80 -27.83
C GLY A 467 2.61 13.00 -27.12
N GLN A 468 1.75 13.75 -27.81
CA GLN A 468 1.04 14.92 -27.28
C GLN A 468 -0.50 14.74 -27.33
N GLY A 469 -1.24 15.83 -27.09
CA GLY A 469 -2.70 15.88 -27.18
C GLY A 469 -3.41 15.19 -26.02
N ARG A 470 -3.74 13.90 -26.19
CA ARG A 470 -4.46 13.08 -25.19
C ARG A 470 -3.66 11.86 -24.71
N VAL A 471 -2.44 11.68 -25.22
CA VAL A 471 -1.55 10.60 -24.78
C VAL A 471 -0.89 11.00 -23.47
N THR A 472 -0.94 10.11 -22.46
CA THR A 472 -0.17 10.25 -21.23
C THR A 472 0.57 8.95 -20.90
N ALA A 473 1.69 9.08 -20.20
CA ALA A 473 2.46 7.97 -19.67
C ALA A 473 3.08 8.35 -18.32
N SER A 474 3.40 7.35 -17.51
CA SER A 474 4.27 7.50 -16.34
C SER A 474 5.72 7.12 -16.67
N PRO A 475 6.70 7.49 -15.82
CA PRO A 475 8.07 7.00 -15.93
C PRO A 475 8.12 5.47 -15.92
N PHE A 476 7.34 4.82 -15.06
CA PHE A 476 7.14 3.37 -15.08
C PHE A 476 6.60 2.84 -16.41
N GLY A 477 5.54 3.45 -16.96
CA GLY A 477 4.99 3.04 -18.26
C GLY A 477 5.97 3.20 -19.42
N MET A 478 6.75 4.27 -19.45
CA MET A 478 7.78 4.46 -20.47
C MET A 478 9.00 3.55 -20.28
N ALA A 479 9.34 3.17 -19.04
CA ALA A 479 10.35 2.14 -18.77
C ALA A 479 9.86 0.77 -19.22
N LEU A 480 8.56 0.48 -19.05
CA LEU A 480 7.94 -0.74 -19.54
C LEU A 480 7.89 -0.81 -21.08
N VAL A 481 7.68 0.31 -21.78
CA VAL A 481 7.83 0.39 -23.25
C VAL A 481 9.26 0.03 -23.69
N ALA A 482 10.27 0.54 -22.98
CA ALA A 482 11.66 0.19 -23.26
C ALA A 482 11.95 -1.30 -22.94
N ALA A 483 11.38 -1.84 -21.85
CA ALA A 483 11.52 -3.25 -21.50
C ALA A 483 10.82 -4.18 -22.51
N ALA A 484 9.65 -3.78 -23.00
CA ALA A 484 8.91 -4.50 -24.03
C ALA A 484 9.71 -4.59 -25.34
N LEU A 485 10.25 -3.46 -25.81
CA LEU A 485 11.13 -3.41 -26.99
C LEU A 485 12.41 -4.23 -26.83
N ALA A 486 12.95 -4.34 -25.61
CA ALA A 486 14.13 -5.15 -25.30
C ALA A 486 13.82 -6.67 -25.25
N HIS A 487 12.61 -7.04 -24.82
CA HIS A 487 12.18 -8.43 -24.61
C HIS A 487 11.36 -9.03 -25.78
N GLY A 488 10.80 -8.20 -26.66
CA GLY A 488 9.84 -8.57 -27.72
C GLY A 488 8.40 -8.74 -27.23
N SER A 489 8.12 -8.44 -25.97
CA SER A 489 6.78 -8.38 -25.37
C SER A 489 6.84 -7.73 -23.98
N PRO A 490 5.76 -7.14 -23.43
CA PRO A 490 5.80 -6.47 -22.13
C PRO A 490 6.04 -7.48 -21.00
N PRO A 491 7.18 -7.44 -20.28
CA PRO A 491 7.42 -8.36 -19.18
C PRO A 491 6.51 -8.03 -17.99
N ALA A 492 6.07 -9.04 -17.24
CA ALA A 492 5.16 -8.87 -16.11
C ALA A 492 5.88 -8.18 -14.93
N PRO A 493 5.56 -6.91 -14.58
CA PRO A 493 6.39 -6.14 -13.66
C PRO A 493 6.36 -6.68 -12.22
N ALA A 494 7.51 -6.79 -11.56
CA ALA A 494 7.63 -7.37 -10.22
C ALA A 494 8.44 -6.48 -9.27
N ILE A 495 7.96 -6.26 -8.04
CA ILE A 495 8.73 -5.65 -6.94
C ILE A 495 9.15 -6.68 -5.87
N VAL A 496 8.53 -7.87 -5.87
CA VAL A 496 8.88 -9.03 -5.03
C VAL A 496 9.24 -10.20 -5.94
N GLU A 497 10.33 -10.90 -5.62
CA GLU A 497 10.83 -12.02 -6.42
C GLU A 497 9.82 -13.18 -6.43
N GLY A 498 9.49 -13.66 -7.63
CA GLY A 498 8.51 -14.74 -7.82
C GLY A 498 7.04 -14.31 -7.72
N GLU A 499 6.76 -13.03 -7.43
CA GLU A 499 5.40 -12.48 -7.31
C GLU A 499 5.15 -11.33 -8.33
N PRO A 500 5.16 -11.64 -9.65
CA PRO A 500 4.95 -10.64 -10.70
C PRO A 500 3.50 -10.15 -10.80
N ALA A 501 3.31 -8.97 -11.37
CA ALA A 501 2.00 -8.37 -11.58
C ALA A 501 1.11 -9.17 -12.54
N VAL A 502 -0.19 -9.20 -12.23
CA VAL A 502 -1.23 -9.61 -13.17
C VAL A 502 -1.67 -8.39 -13.96
N ALA A 503 -1.65 -8.49 -15.29
CA ALA A 503 -2.17 -7.48 -16.22
C ALA A 503 -3.71 -7.57 -16.34
N ASP A 504 -4.39 -6.45 -16.56
CA ASP A 504 -5.83 -6.41 -16.84
C ASP A 504 -6.19 -7.09 -18.19
N ARG A 505 -5.27 -7.02 -19.15
CA ARG A 505 -5.40 -7.61 -20.50
C ARG A 505 -4.04 -7.99 -21.08
N THR A 506 -4.04 -8.97 -22.00
CA THR A 506 -2.85 -9.42 -22.74
C THR A 506 -3.03 -9.13 -24.23
N PRO A 507 -2.36 -8.12 -24.80
CA PRO A 507 -2.35 -7.85 -26.23
C PRO A 507 -1.52 -8.88 -27.02
N GLU A 508 -1.73 -8.95 -28.34
CA GLU A 508 -0.88 -9.72 -29.25
C GLU A 508 0.55 -9.14 -29.27
N PRO A 509 1.62 -9.95 -29.11
CA PRO A 509 3.00 -9.45 -29.11
C PRO A 509 3.36 -8.64 -30.37
N LEU A 510 4.34 -7.73 -30.24
CA LEU A 510 4.90 -7.05 -31.40
C LEU A 510 5.62 -8.10 -32.28
N PRO A 511 5.53 -8.02 -33.62
CA PRO A 511 6.33 -8.89 -34.48
C PRO A 511 7.82 -8.58 -34.31
N SER A 512 8.65 -9.56 -33.96
CA SER A 512 10.06 -9.32 -33.58
C SER A 512 10.89 -8.55 -34.62
N ALA A 513 10.58 -8.70 -35.90
CA ALA A 513 11.22 -7.93 -36.98
C ALA A 513 10.95 -6.42 -36.88
N VAL A 514 9.88 -6.00 -36.19
CA VAL A 514 9.59 -4.60 -35.85
C VAL A 514 10.40 -4.17 -34.64
N ASP A 515 10.49 -4.96 -33.56
CA ASP A 515 11.35 -4.66 -32.41
C ASP A 515 12.81 -4.43 -32.85
N GLU A 516 13.38 -5.35 -33.64
CA GLU A 516 14.73 -5.25 -34.20
C GLU A 516 14.93 -3.92 -34.99
N GLN A 517 13.93 -3.51 -35.75
CA GLN A 517 13.96 -2.25 -36.52
C GLN A 517 13.85 -1.02 -35.62
N VAL A 518 13.00 -1.04 -34.58
CA VAL A 518 12.88 0.05 -33.60
C VAL A 518 14.17 0.18 -32.79
N GLN A 519 14.74 -0.92 -32.32
CA GLN A 519 16.03 -0.96 -31.64
C GLN A 519 17.16 -0.37 -32.50
N ALA A 520 17.21 -0.68 -33.81
CA ALA A 520 18.20 -0.11 -34.72
C ALA A 520 18.10 1.43 -34.82
N MET A 521 16.87 1.97 -34.91
CA MET A 521 16.63 3.42 -34.93
C MET A 521 16.92 4.08 -33.56
N MET A 522 16.68 3.37 -32.46
CA MET A 522 17.11 3.78 -31.11
C MET A 522 18.63 3.77 -30.94
N ARG A 523 19.39 2.89 -31.63
CA ARG A 523 20.86 2.97 -31.65
C ARG A 523 21.36 4.20 -32.38
N GLU A 524 20.79 4.54 -33.55
CA GLU A 524 21.17 5.76 -34.28
C GLU A 524 20.87 7.04 -33.47
N THR A 525 19.82 7.04 -32.66
CA THR A 525 19.53 8.15 -31.74
C THR A 525 20.71 8.44 -30.80
N VAL A 526 21.44 7.40 -30.38
CA VAL A 526 22.64 7.49 -29.52
C VAL A 526 23.92 7.75 -30.32
N THR A 527 24.06 7.22 -31.54
CA THR A 527 25.31 7.35 -32.33
C THR A 527 25.38 8.56 -33.26
N GLY A 528 24.26 9.16 -33.67
CA GLY A 528 24.20 10.35 -34.54
C GLY A 528 22.99 11.27 -34.34
N GLY A 529 22.05 10.87 -33.48
CA GLY A 529 20.82 11.58 -33.18
C GLY A 529 20.87 12.44 -31.91
N THR A 530 19.71 12.59 -31.28
CA THR A 530 19.48 13.49 -30.14
C THR A 530 20.09 13.04 -28.80
N ALA A 531 20.62 11.81 -28.69
CA ALA A 531 21.24 11.26 -27.47
C ALA A 531 22.77 11.07 -27.59
N THR A 532 23.44 11.79 -28.51
CA THR A 532 24.88 11.65 -28.79
C THR A 532 25.82 11.96 -27.62
N GLN A 533 25.32 12.57 -26.54
CA GLN A 533 26.02 12.72 -25.26
C GLN A 533 26.18 11.40 -24.44
N LEU A 534 25.57 10.30 -24.90
CA LEU A 534 25.70 8.95 -24.32
C LEU A 534 26.43 7.96 -25.27
N GLN A 535 27.04 8.44 -26.35
CA GLN A 535 27.73 7.59 -27.34
C GLN A 535 28.93 6.80 -26.79
N ASP A 536 29.44 7.21 -25.63
CA ASP A 536 30.50 6.55 -24.87
C ASP A 536 30.02 5.27 -24.15
N ILE A 537 28.71 5.11 -23.97
CA ILE A 537 28.11 3.91 -23.39
C ILE A 537 27.98 2.85 -24.52
N PRO A 538 28.72 1.72 -24.46
CA PRO A 538 28.68 0.69 -25.49
C PRO A 538 27.30 0.02 -25.54
N GLY A 539 26.84 -0.41 -26.71
CA GLY A 539 25.56 -1.12 -26.86
C GLY A 539 24.32 -0.22 -26.79
N LEU A 540 24.25 0.70 -25.82
CA LEU A 540 23.09 1.54 -25.47
C LEU A 540 22.20 1.96 -26.65
N LEU A 541 20.92 1.64 -26.53
CA LEU A 541 19.84 2.14 -27.37
C LEU A 541 19.09 3.22 -26.58
N GLY A 542 18.48 4.20 -27.25
CA GLY A 542 17.56 5.10 -26.57
C GLY A 542 16.71 5.98 -27.46
N LYS A 543 15.80 6.73 -26.84
CA LYS A 543 15.03 7.80 -27.49
C LYS A 543 14.83 8.97 -26.52
N THR A 544 15.13 10.19 -26.97
CA THR A 544 14.84 11.41 -26.20
C THR A 544 13.41 11.89 -26.43
N GLY A 545 12.84 12.60 -25.46
CA GLY A 545 11.56 13.29 -25.58
C GLY A 545 11.60 14.70 -25.01
N THR A 546 11.10 15.65 -25.79
CA THR A 546 10.62 16.94 -25.29
C THR A 546 9.10 16.89 -25.35
N ALA A 547 8.40 17.34 -24.31
CA ALA A 547 6.95 17.30 -24.20
C ALA A 547 6.41 18.66 -23.73
N GLU A 548 5.82 19.42 -24.64
CA GLU A 548 5.36 20.80 -24.40
C GLU A 548 4.05 20.86 -23.60
N TYR A 549 3.90 21.91 -22.79
CA TYR A 549 2.66 22.28 -22.12
C TYR A 549 2.56 23.79 -21.94
N LEU A 550 1.35 24.30 -21.66
CA LEU A 550 1.12 25.68 -21.25
C LEU A 550 1.01 25.74 -19.72
N ALA A 551 1.83 26.57 -19.08
CA ALA A 551 1.76 26.82 -17.65
C ALA A 551 0.43 27.50 -17.27
N VAL A 552 -0.28 26.94 -16.30
CA VAL A 552 -1.69 27.29 -15.98
C VAL A 552 -1.83 28.73 -15.42
N ASP A 553 -0.78 29.25 -14.80
CA ASP A 553 -0.72 30.56 -14.14
C ASP A 553 -0.29 31.71 -15.07
N THR A 554 0.55 31.41 -16.05
CA THR A 554 1.30 32.38 -16.87
C THR A 554 1.01 32.28 -18.37
N ALA A 555 0.40 31.18 -18.82
CA ALA A 555 0.29 30.77 -20.23
C ALA A 555 1.65 30.68 -20.97
N GLU A 556 2.75 30.54 -20.22
CA GLU A 556 4.09 30.31 -20.76
C GLU A 556 4.18 28.89 -21.34
N GLN A 557 4.79 28.77 -22.53
CA GLN A 557 5.09 27.47 -23.12
C GLN A 557 6.33 26.89 -22.44
N ARG A 558 6.17 25.75 -21.78
CA ARG A 558 7.20 25.02 -21.06
C ARG A 558 7.28 23.59 -21.56
N ALA A 559 8.31 22.84 -21.16
CA ALA A 559 8.47 21.46 -21.60
C ALA A 559 9.03 20.55 -20.51
N HIS A 560 8.48 19.33 -20.42
CA HIS A 560 9.10 18.24 -19.69
C HIS A 560 10.18 17.57 -20.57
N GLY A 561 11.25 17.11 -19.91
CA GLY A 561 12.33 16.36 -20.52
C GLY A 561 12.20 14.86 -20.23
N TRP A 562 12.42 14.05 -21.26
CA TRP A 562 12.31 12.60 -21.21
C TRP A 562 13.51 11.91 -21.88
N PHE A 563 13.88 10.75 -21.36
CA PHE A 563 14.71 9.76 -22.06
C PHE A 563 14.17 8.36 -21.77
N VAL A 564 14.15 7.48 -22.78
CA VAL A 564 14.00 6.03 -22.61
C VAL A 564 15.25 5.35 -23.16
N GLY A 565 15.72 4.30 -22.50
CA GLY A 565 16.96 3.61 -22.84
C GLY A 565 16.90 2.10 -22.65
N ILE A 566 17.76 1.38 -23.37
CA ILE A 566 17.98 -0.06 -23.25
C ILE A 566 19.49 -0.32 -23.30
N ASP A 567 20.03 -0.96 -22.26
CA ASP A 567 21.42 -1.38 -22.16
C ASP A 567 21.49 -2.87 -21.78
N GLY A 568 21.49 -3.74 -22.78
CA GLY A 568 21.39 -5.19 -22.58
C GLY A 568 20.08 -5.59 -21.86
N ASP A 569 20.21 -6.23 -20.69
CA ASP A 569 19.08 -6.65 -19.84
C ASP A 569 18.73 -5.57 -18.78
N LEU A 570 18.85 -4.30 -19.16
CA LEU A 570 18.44 -3.13 -18.38
C LEU A 570 17.65 -2.17 -19.29
N ALA A 571 16.37 -2.00 -19.03
CA ALA A 571 15.54 -0.96 -19.64
C ALA A 571 15.26 0.14 -18.62
N LEU A 572 15.20 1.39 -19.07
CA LEU A 572 14.92 2.53 -18.21
C LEU A 572 14.11 3.63 -18.88
N ALA A 573 13.44 4.41 -18.05
CA ALA A 573 12.96 5.75 -18.40
C ALA A 573 13.40 6.77 -17.36
N VAL A 574 13.69 7.97 -17.83
CA VAL A 574 14.01 9.15 -17.04
C VAL A 574 13.04 10.27 -17.41
N PHE A 575 12.44 10.89 -16.41
CA PHE A 575 11.55 12.02 -16.52
C PHE A 575 12.10 13.20 -15.71
N VAL A 576 12.04 14.39 -16.28
CA VAL A 576 12.35 15.66 -15.60
C VAL A 576 11.26 16.66 -15.95
N SER A 577 10.48 17.06 -14.95
CA SER A 577 9.44 18.08 -15.13
C SER A 577 10.05 19.46 -15.31
N ASP A 578 9.41 20.31 -16.11
CA ASP A 578 9.84 21.70 -16.39
C ASP A 578 11.34 21.83 -16.72
N ALA A 579 11.83 20.92 -17.57
CA ALA A 579 13.24 20.80 -17.96
C ALA A 579 13.63 21.71 -19.14
N GLY A 580 12.64 22.28 -19.84
CA GLY A 580 12.80 23.07 -21.07
C GLY A 580 13.25 22.29 -22.30
N SER A 581 13.90 21.13 -22.13
CA SER A 581 14.36 20.25 -23.20
C SER A 581 14.55 18.81 -22.69
N SER A 582 14.83 17.87 -23.59
CA SER A 582 15.19 16.50 -23.21
C SER A 582 16.55 16.37 -22.49
N ALA A 583 17.48 17.32 -22.64
CA ALA A 583 18.88 17.14 -22.23
C ALA A 583 19.08 16.79 -20.73
N PRO A 584 18.39 17.42 -19.76
CA PRO A 584 18.54 17.06 -18.34
C PRO A 584 18.15 15.61 -18.02
N ALA A 585 17.21 15.02 -18.76
CA ALA A 585 16.84 13.61 -18.62
C ALA A 585 17.92 12.68 -19.19
N VAL A 586 18.57 13.08 -20.29
CA VAL A 586 19.70 12.36 -20.89
C VAL A 586 20.95 12.46 -20.00
N ASP A 587 21.20 13.62 -19.37
CA ASP A 587 22.28 13.82 -18.39
C ASP A 587 22.08 12.99 -17.11
N ALA A 588 20.84 12.84 -16.64
CA ALA A 588 20.51 11.97 -15.51
C ALA A 588 20.65 10.48 -15.89
N ALA A 589 20.10 10.05 -17.03
CA ALA A 589 20.29 8.70 -17.56
C ALA A 589 21.78 8.33 -17.67
N GLY A 590 22.59 9.25 -18.21
CA GLY A 590 24.03 9.08 -18.34
C GLY A 590 24.82 9.15 -17.03
N ARG A 591 24.26 9.66 -15.92
CA ARG A 591 24.89 9.58 -14.59
C ARG A 591 24.55 8.27 -13.90
N PHE A 592 23.31 7.80 -14.01
CA PHE A 592 22.88 6.49 -13.53
C PHE A 592 23.67 5.37 -14.23
N LEU A 593 23.60 5.28 -15.56
CA LEU A 593 24.22 4.19 -16.34
C LEU A 593 25.75 4.12 -16.20
N ARG A 594 26.43 5.23 -15.92
CA ARG A 594 27.90 5.26 -15.71
C ARG A 594 28.31 4.94 -14.27
N ALA A 595 27.36 4.91 -13.32
CA ALA A 595 27.59 4.52 -11.93
C ALA A 595 27.21 3.05 -11.66
N THR A 596 26.36 2.45 -12.51
CA THR A 596 25.94 1.04 -12.42
C THR A 596 26.75 0.14 -13.36
N PRO A 597 27.39 -0.94 -12.87
CA PRO A 597 27.93 -2.00 -13.72
C PRO A 597 26.88 -3.04 -14.15
#